data_AF-A0A7J2IWM3-F1
#
_entry.id   AF-A0A7J2IWM3-F1
#
_cell.length_a   1.000
_cell.length_b   1.000
_cell.length_c   1.000
_cell.angle_alpha   90.00
_cell.angle_beta   90.00
_cell.angle_gamma   90.00
#
_symmetry.space_group_name_H-M   'P 1'
#
loop_
_entity.id
_entity.type
_entity.pdbx_description
1 polymer ?
#
loop_
_entity_poly.entity_id
_entity_poly.type
_entity_poly.pdbx_seq_one_letter_code
_entity_poly.pdbx_strand_id
1 'polypeptide(L)'
;MNRQEAVADGVATFISMMVAITGPLLLSMSSYEAFFLAFLASLYGSFALVIAHRAVNASLKHILASDAALLALGILAFLLQNPLGPWVAIPYAILIGVPFMTCPLAGPRPPPRARRLDVRLLSLATRYGGVLTKAIVMRELGLSLEEAEALLARFCQHGEAKQVVKGKVVLYVFPSAQASLSRVELKVVEALVDNPGGMSREELVGTTGLAPDELDSALLELSLRGVVRFLPSSSDYKLACLMPPKRPKPRRKGARKARRHSRPRYTTRAR
;
A
#
# COMPACT_ATOMS: atom_id res chain seq x y z
N MET A 1 11.74 -9.54 6.67
CA MET A 1 12.41 -10.20 7.82
C MET A 1 13.90 -9.89 7.81
N ASN A 2 14.44 -9.38 8.92
CA ASN A 2 15.87 -9.09 9.09
C ASN A 2 16.68 -10.37 9.41
N ARG A 3 18.01 -10.32 9.27
CA ARG A 3 18.88 -11.50 9.50
C ARG A 3 18.71 -12.11 10.90
N GLN A 4 18.60 -11.27 11.93
CA GLN A 4 18.39 -11.72 13.32
C GLN A 4 17.02 -12.38 13.50
N GLU A 5 15.98 -11.84 12.86
CA GLU A 5 14.63 -12.41 12.91
C GLU A 5 14.58 -13.78 12.20
N ALA A 6 15.29 -13.93 11.08
CA ALA A 6 15.38 -15.19 10.35
C ALA A 6 16.10 -16.29 11.15
N VAL A 7 17.13 -15.91 11.91
CA VAL A 7 17.82 -16.85 12.81
C VAL A 7 16.91 -17.26 13.97
N ALA A 8 16.19 -16.30 14.57
CA ALA A 8 15.25 -16.58 15.65
C ALA A 8 14.09 -17.48 15.21
N ASP A 9 13.51 -17.21 14.03
CA ASP A 9 12.52 -18.05 13.35
C ASP A 9 13.04 -19.49 13.20
N GLY A 10 14.19 -19.67 12.53
CA GLY A 10 14.75 -21.01 12.30
C GLY A 10 15.03 -21.79 13.58
N VAL A 11 15.55 -21.15 14.62
CA VAL A 11 15.80 -21.81 15.91
C VAL A 11 14.49 -22.19 16.61
N ALA A 12 13.51 -21.29 16.63
CA ALA A 12 12.21 -21.56 17.27
C ALA A 12 11.43 -22.66 16.55
N THR A 13 11.39 -22.63 15.21
CA THR A 13 10.73 -23.64 14.39
C THR A 13 11.45 -24.99 14.50
N PHE A 14 12.79 -25.00 14.56
CA PHE A 14 13.55 -26.22 14.80
C PHE A 14 13.20 -26.87 16.14
N ILE A 15 13.23 -26.11 17.24
CA ILE A 15 12.95 -26.64 18.58
C ILE A 15 11.51 -27.13 18.68
N SER A 16 10.54 -26.36 18.16
CA SER A 16 9.13 -26.71 18.21
C SER A 16 8.81 -27.95 17.38
N MET A 17 9.31 -28.06 16.14
CA MET A 17 9.17 -29.27 15.33
C MET A 17 9.85 -30.47 15.98
N MET A 18 11.02 -30.29 16.57
CA MET A 18 11.77 -31.37 17.21
C MET A 18 10.93 -32.00 18.33
N VAL A 19 10.37 -31.16 19.21
CA VAL A 19 9.50 -31.61 20.30
C VAL A 19 8.19 -32.22 19.76
N ALA A 20 7.56 -31.57 18.78
CA ALA A 20 6.29 -32.01 18.22
C ALA A 20 6.37 -33.38 17.53
N ILE A 21 7.47 -33.66 16.83
CA ILE A 21 7.68 -34.92 16.09
C ILE A 21 8.19 -36.02 17.01
N THR A 22 9.06 -35.71 17.97
CA THR A 22 9.65 -36.71 18.86
C THR A 22 8.59 -37.45 19.68
N GLY A 23 7.59 -36.73 20.21
CA GLY A 23 6.55 -37.32 21.06
C GLY A 23 5.81 -38.50 20.40
N PRO A 24 5.19 -38.30 19.22
CA PRO A 24 4.53 -39.37 18.46
C PRO A 24 5.49 -40.51 18.04
N LEU A 25 6.73 -40.19 17.65
CA LEU A 25 7.69 -41.21 17.20
C LEU A 25 8.16 -42.12 18.34
N LEU A 26 8.32 -41.60 19.55
CA LEU A 26 8.70 -42.38 20.74
C LEU A 26 7.69 -43.49 21.08
N LEU A 27 6.45 -43.38 20.60
CA LEU A 27 5.41 -44.40 20.80
C LEU A 27 5.48 -45.53 19.77
N SER A 28 6.19 -45.31 18.66
CA SER A 28 6.21 -46.24 17.51
C SER A 28 7.60 -46.84 17.24
N MET A 29 8.66 -46.22 17.74
CA MET A 29 10.05 -46.58 17.43
C MET A 29 10.94 -46.50 18.67
N SER A 30 12.18 -47.01 18.55
CA SER A 30 13.16 -46.86 19.62
C SER A 30 13.50 -45.38 19.87
N SER A 31 13.98 -45.07 21.08
CA SER A 31 14.33 -43.69 21.45
C SER A 31 15.35 -43.07 20.50
N TYR A 32 16.40 -43.81 20.15
CA TYR A 32 17.45 -43.34 19.24
C TYR A 32 16.92 -43.02 17.84
N GLU A 33 16.09 -43.89 17.26
CA GLU A 33 15.50 -43.68 15.93
C GLU A 33 14.53 -42.49 15.93
N ALA A 34 13.70 -42.37 16.98
CA ALA A 34 12.76 -41.27 17.12
C ALA A 34 13.47 -39.91 17.20
N PHE A 35 14.52 -39.80 18.04
CA PHE A 35 15.31 -38.57 18.12
C PHE A 35 16.04 -38.27 16.82
N PHE A 36 16.62 -39.27 16.16
CA PHE A 36 17.34 -39.08 14.90
C PHE A 36 16.43 -38.59 13.78
N LEU A 37 15.26 -39.22 13.60
CA LEU A 37 14.28 -38.83 12.59
C LEU A 37 13.67 -37.47 12.89
N ALA A 38 13.32 -37.18 14.14
CA ALA A 38 12.82 -35.88 14.54
C ALA A 38 13.87 -34.78 14.28
N PHE A 39 15.15 -35.06 14.53
CA PHE A 39 16.24 -34.12 14.28
C PHE A 39 16.36 -33.79 12.80
N LEU A 40 16.41 -34.81 11.94
CA LEU A 40 16.47 -34.61 10.49
C LEU A 40 15.26 -33.85 9.97
N ALA A 41 14.05 -34.28 10.35
CA ALA A 41 12.81 -33.64 9.91
C ALA A 41 12.74 -32.16 10.34
N SER A 42 13.17 -31.85 11.56
CA SER A 42 13.19 -30.49 12.09
C SER A 42 14.28 -29.63 11.45
N LEU A 43 15.44 -30.21 11.13
CA LEU A 43 16.53 -29.48 10.48
C LEU A 43 16.14 -29.05 9.06
N TYR A 44 15.65 -29.99 8.25
CA TYR A 44 15.22 -29.68 6.88
C TYR A 44 13.91 -28.86 6.86
N GLY A 45 12.98 -29.19 7.75
CA GLY A 45 11.70 -28.49 7.88
C GLY A 45 11.87 -27.03 8.28
N SER A 46 12.66 -26.74 9.33
CA SER A 46 12.88 -25.37 9.78
C SER A 46 13.57 -24.52 8.71
N PHE A 47 14.55 -25.07 7.98
CA PHE A 47 15.20 -24.36 6.87
C PHE A 47 14.21 -24.01 5.76
N ALA A 48 13.39 -24.98 5.32
CA ALA A 48 12.37 -24.75 4.30
C ALA A 48 11.33 -23.72 4.75
N LEU A 49 10.89 -23.80 6.01
CA LEU A 49 9.91 -22.89 6.59
C LEU A 49 10.45 -21.46 6.72
N VAL A 50 11.70 -21.26 7.14
CA VAL A 50 12.32 -19.92 7.20
C VAL A 50 12.36 -19.27 5.81
N ILE A 51 12.68 -20.05 4.77
CA ILE A 51 12.65 -19.55 3.38
C ILE A 51 11.23 -19.17 2.99
N ALA A 52 10.24 -20.02 3.30
CA ALA A 52 8.83 -19.76 3.01
C ALA A 52 8.29 -18.53 3.78
N HIS A 53 8.56 -18.43 5.08
CA HIS A 53 8.22 -17.28 5.93
C HIS A 53 8.84 -15.99 5.39
N ARG A 54 10.10 -16.05 4.93
CA ARG A 54 10.77 -14.92 4.31
C ARG A 54 10.13 -14.52 2.97
N ALA A 55 9.77 -15.51 2.13
CA ALA A 55 9.15 -15.27 0.83
C ALA A 55 7.78 -14.60 0.96
N VAL A 56 6.99 -15.02 1.95
CA VAL A 56 5.65 -14.46 2.23
C VAL A 56 5.71 -13.25 3.17
N ASN A 57 6.91 -12.93 3.69
CA ASN A 57 7.15 -11.86 4.65
C ASN A 57 6.24 -11.94 5.89
N ALA A 58 6.10 -13.16 6.41
CA ALA A 58 5.33 -13.46 7.60
C ALA A 58 5.87 -12.71 8.82
N SER A 59 4.96 -12.32 9.73
CA SER A 59 5.37 -11.64 10.96
C SER A 59 5.97 -12.63 11.95
N LEU A 60 7.16 -12.32 12.46
CA LEU A 60 7.82 -13.11 13.51
C LEU A 60 6.92 -13.38 14.72
N LYS A 61 6.01 -12.46 15.07
CA LYS A 61 5.07 -12.67 16.19
C LYS A 61 4.11 -13.82 15.94
N HIS A 62 3.59 -13.94 14.72
CA HIS A 62 2.66 -15.02 14.36
C HIS A 62 3.38 -16.35 14.21
N ILE A 63 4.60 -16.32 13.67
CA ILE A 63 5.49 -17.49 13.59
C ILE A 63 5.77 -18.02 15.00
N LEU A 64 6.28 -17.18 15.91
CA LEU A 64 6.60 -17.60 17.28
C LEU A 64 5.36 -18.08 18.06
N ALA A 65 4.20 -17.46 17.85
CA ALA A 65 2.95 -17.93 18.46
C ALA A 65 2.53 -19.31 17.94
N SER A 66 2.69 -19.54 16.64
CA SER A 66 2.47 -20.84 16.00
C SER A 66 3.44 -21.90 16.53
N ASP A 67 4.73 -21.59 16.59
CA ASP A 67 5.77 -22.50 17.08
C ASP A 67 5.57 -22.83 18.56
N ALA A 68 5.15 -21.86 19.38
CA ALA A 68 4.80 -22.09 20.78
C ALA A 68 3.58 -23.03 20.92
N ALA A 69 2.55 -22.83 20.08
CA ALA A 69 1.38 -23.70 20.06
C ALA A 69 1.74 -25.12 19.58
N LEU A 70 2.59 -25.23 18.56
CA LEU A 70 3.09 -26.51 18.04
C LEU A 70 3.88 -27.27 19.10
N LEU A 71 4.78 -26.58 19.81
CA LEU A 71 5.53 -27.14 20.92
C LEU A 71 4.63 -27.60 22.07
N ALA A 72 3.66 -26.77 22.47
CA ALA A 72 2.71 -27.11 23.53
C ALA A 72 1.86 -28.32 23.16
N LEU A 73 1.39 -28.40 21.91
CA LEU A 73 0.63 -29.54 21.41
C LEU A 73 1.50 -30.80 21.33
N GLY A 74 2.78 -30.67 20.96
CA GLY A 74 3.76 -31.75 21.00
C GLY A 74 3.93 -32.37 22.38
N ILE A 75 4.12 -31.52 23.39
CA ILE A 75 4.22 -31.95 24.79
C ILE A 75 2.91 -32.61 25.24
N LEU A 76 1.76 -32.02 24.92
CA LEU A 76 0.46 -32.57 25.29
C LEU A 76 0.21 -33.94 24.64
N ALA A 77 0.54 -34.10 23.36
CA ALA A 77 0.43 -35.36 22.65
C ALA A 77 1.32 -36.44 23.28
N PHE A 78 2.53 -36.09 23.71
CA PHE A 78 3.40 -37.01 24.45
C PHE A 78 2.81 -37.42 25.80
N LEU A 79 2.33 -36.46 26.60
CA LEU A 79 1.76 -36.72 27.93
C LEU A 79 0.50 -37.60 27.87
N LEU A 80 -0.32 -37.41 26.84
CA LEU A 80 -1.56 -38.18 26.64
C LEU A 80 -1.32 -39.52 25.91
N GLN A 81 -0.06 -39.91 25.67
CA GLN A 81 0.30 -41.11 24.90
C GLN A 81 -0.31 -41.14 23.49
N ASN A 82 -0.38 -39.96 22.87
CA ASN A 82 -0.89 -39.71 21.52
C ASN A 82 -2.23 -40.41 21.22
N PRO A 83 -3.33 -39.95 21.84
CA PRO A 83 -4.65 -40.58 21.67
C PRO A 83 -5.17 -40.47 20.22
N LEU A 84 -4.61 -39.54 19.44
CA LEU A 84 -4.96 -39.30 18.04
C LEU A 84 -4.15 -40.17 17.07
N GLY A 85 -3.09 -40.83 17.53
CA GLY A 85 -2.22 -41.64 16.69
C GLY A 85 -1.68 -40.84 15.49
N PRO A 86 -1.78 -41.37 14.25
CA PRO A 86 -1.34 -40.67 13.04
C PRO A 86 -2.09 -39.37 12.75
N TRP A 87 -3.31 -39.20 13.27
CA TRP A 87 -4.13 -38.02 13.00
C TRP A 87 -3.58 -36.75 13.64
N VAL A 88 -2.61 -36.85 14.56
CA VAL A 88 -1.91 -35.69 15.15
C VAL A 88 -1.15 -34.86 14.10
N ALA A 89 -0.86 -35.44 12.92
CA ALA A 89 -0.27 -34.72 11.79
C ALA A 89 -1.17 -33.59 11.26
N ILE A 90 -2.50 -33.72 11.37
CA ILE A 90 -3.44 -32.70 10.90
C ILE A 90 -3.32 -31.40 11.70
N PRO A 91 -3.45 -31.38 13.04
CA PRO A 91 -3.31 -30.15 13.79
C PRO A 91 -1.90 -29.56 13.70
N TYR A 92 -0.86 -30.38 13.54
CA TYR A 92 0.50 -29.88 13.27
C TYR A 92 0.58 -29.16 11.94
N ALA A 93 0.04 -29.73 10.86
CA ALA A 93 0.01 -29.10 9.55
C ALA A 93 -0.78 -27.79 9.56
N ILE A 94 -1.91 -27.75 10.29
CA ILE A 94 -2.69 -26.51 10.47
C ILE A 94 -1.84 -25.44 11.14
N LEU A 95 -1.20 -25.76 12.28
CA LEU A 95 -0.37 -24.79 13.01
C LEU A 95 0.76 -24.26 12.13
N ILE A 96 1.50 -25.14 11.45
CA ILE A 96 2.55 -24.74 10.48
C ILE A 96 1.98 -23.84 9.37
N GLY A 97 0.72 -24.02 8.98
CA GLY A 97 0.00 -23.20 8.00
C GLY A 97 -0.47 -21.81 8.51
N VAL A 98 -0.65 -21.63 9.83
CA VAL A 98 -1.23 -20.40 10.42
C VAL A 98 -0.44 -19.13 10.06
N PRO A 99 0.90 -19.10 10.11
CA PRO A 99 1.68 -17.93 9.71
C PRO A 99 1.40 -17.49 8.27
N PHE A 100 1.09 -18.43 7.37
CA PHE A 100 0.76 -18.14 5.97
C PHE A 100 -0.66 -17.61 5.80
N MET A 101 -1.62 -18.10 6.59
CA MET A 101 -3.02 -17.65 6.52
C MET A 101 -3.26 -16.30 7.18
N THR A 102 -2.43 -15.94 8.16
CA THR A 102 -2.49 -14.64 8.85
C THR A 102 -1.71 -13.54 8.14
N CYS A 103 -1.05 -13.86 7.02
CA CYS A 103 -0.45 -12.86 6.15
C CYS A 103 -1.57 -12.11 5.40
N PRO A 104 -1.68 -10.78 5.53
CA PRO A 104 -2.45 -10.02 4.56
C PRO A 104 -1.79 -10.23 3.19
N LEU A 105 -2.52 -10.76 2.20
CA LEU A 105 -2.06 -10.90 0.81
C LEU A 105 -1.50 -9.59 0.21
N ALA A 106 -1.71 -8.45 0.88
CA ALA A 106 -1.18 -7.14 0.53
C ALA A 106 0.24 -6.89 1.09
N GLY A 107 1.23 -7.65 0.61
CA GLY A 107 2.66 -7.30 0.58
C GLY A 107 3.38 -6.78 1.85
N PRO A 108 4.68 -6.45 1.74
CA PRO A 108 5.44 -5.85 2.84
C PRO A 108 4.81 -4.52 3.27
N ARG A 109 4.50 -4.38 4.57
CA ARG A 109 4.08 -3.10 5.15
C ARG A 109 5.11 -2.02 4.77
N PRO A 110 4.73 -0.99 4.00
CA PRO A 110 5.69 0.03 3.58
C PRO A 110 6.23 0.78 4.81
N PRO A 111 7.50 1.24 4.77
CA PRO A 111 8.11 2.01 5.85
C PRO A 111 7.27 3.25 6.22
N PRO A 112 7.38 3.79 7.44
CA PRO A 112 6.49 4.86 7.93
C PRO A 112 6.47 6.12 7.05
N ARG A 113 7.57 6.43 6.34
CA ARG A 113 7.60 7.49 5.32
C ARG A 113 6.75 7.16 4.09
N ALA A 114 6.83 5.92 3.62
CA ALA A 114 6.04 5.46 2.48
C ALA A 114 4.53 5.48 2.80
N ARG A 115 4.12 5.12 4.03
CA ARG A 115 2.71 5.28 4.46
C ARG A 115 2.21 6.72 4.41
N ARG A 116 3.05 7.70 4.77
CA ARG A 116 2.66 9.12 4.67
C ARG A 116 2.51 9.54 3.20
N LEU A 117 3.35 9.02 2.31
CA LEU A 117 3.24 9.25 0.87
C LEU A 117 2.01 8.56 0.28
N ASP A 118 1.66 7.37 0.76
CA ASP A 118 0.46 6.63 0.32
C ASP A 118 -0.81 7.41 0.63
N VAL A 119 -0.96 7.87 1.88
CA VAL A 119 -2.10 8.70 2.29
C VAL A 119 -2.14 10.00 1.48
N ARG A 120 -0.98 10.63 1.24
CA ARG A 120 -0.91 11.85 0.43
C ARG A 120 -1.29 11.58 -1.03
N LEU A 121 -0.83 10.48 -1.62
CA LEU A 121 -1.16 10.09 -2.99
C LEU A 121 -2.66 9.82 -3.13
N LEU A 122 -3.27 9.10 -2.19
CA LEU A 122 -4.72 8.87 -2.19
C LEU A 122 -5.50 10.17 -2.04
N SER A 123 -5.07 11.07 -1.14
CA SER A 123 -5.69 12.39 -1.01
C SER A 123 -5.54 13.25 -2.27
N LEU A 124 -4.44 13.06 -3.01
CA LEU A 124 -4.22 13.70 -4.29
C LEU A 124 -5.13 13.09 -5.35
N ALA A 125 -5.26 11.77 -5.39
CA ALA A 125 -6.15 11.06 -6.29
C ALA A 125 -7.60 11.53 -6.09
N THR A 126 -8.10 11.60 -4.87
CA THR A 126 -9.46 12.10 -4.58
C THR A 126 -9.66 13.53 -5.06
N ARG A 127 -8.63 14.39 -4.94
CA ARG A 127 -8.70 15.78 -5.39
C ARG A 127 -8.80 15.92 -6.91
N TYR A 128 -8.20 14.98 -7.66
CA TYR A 128 -8.23 14.95 -9.12
C TYR A 128 -9.23 13.91 -9.67
N GLY A 129 -10.26 13.55 -8.89
CA GLY A 129 -11.34 12.66 -9.35
C GLY A 129 -10.88 11.22 -9.63
N GLY A 130 -9.82 10.78 -8.95
CA GLY A 130 -9.24 9.46 -9.07
C GLY A 130 -8.31 9.26 -10.26
N VAL A 131 -8.01 10.30 -11.05
CA VAL A 131 -7.11 10.19 -12.21
C VAL A 131 -5.88 11.05 -12.02
N LEU A 132 -4.70 10.41 -12.04
CA LEU A 132 -3.41 11.08 -11.85
C LEU A 132 -2.46 10.85 -13.02
N THR A 133 -1.54 11.80 -13.19
CA THR A 133 -0.39 11.69 -14.10
C THR A 133 0.91 11.74 -13.31
N LYS A 134 1.97 11.13 -13.85
CA LYS A 134 3.32 11.17 -13.23
C LYS A 134 3.76 12.60 -12.91
N ALA A 135 3.53 13.53 -13.85
CA ALA A 135 3.92 14.93 -13.72
C ALA A 135 3.25 15.63 -12.53
N ILE A 136 1.99 15.29 -12.22
CA ILE A 136 1.27 15.85 -11.08
C ILE A 136 1.73 15.26 -9.77
N VAL A 137 1.96 13.94 -9.73
CA VAL A 137 2.50 13.28 -8.54
C VAL A 137 3.85 13.86 -8.16
N MET A 138 4.77 13.99 -9.13
CA MET A 138 6.08 14.61 -8.90
C MET A 138 5.95 16.03 -8.34
N ARG A 139 5.07 16.85 -8.93
CA ARG A 139 4.94 18.26 -8.57
C ARG A 139 4.28 18.48 -7.21
N GLU A 140 3.15 17.81 -6.96
CA GLU A 140 2.34 18.02 -5.75
C GLU A 140 2.96 17.33 -4.54
N LEU A 141 3.65 16.20 -4.74
CA LEU A 141 4.35 15.49 -3.66
C LEU A 141 5.81 15.90 -3.52
N GLY A 142 6.36 16.67 -4.46
CA GLY A 142 7.76 17.12 -4.45
C GLY A 142 8.76 15.97 -4.61
N LEU A 143 8.40 14.97 -5.42
CA LEU A 143 9.18 13.75 -5.62
C LEU A 143 10.01 13.82 -6.90
N SER A 144 11.11 13.05 -6.94
CA SER A 144 11.83 12.80 -8.18
C SER A 144 10.99 11.95 -9.15
N LEU A 145 11.42 11.87 -10.42
CA LEU A 145 10.75 11.02 -11.42
C LEU A 145 10.74 9.55 -10.97
N GLU A 146 11.91 9.05 -10.54
CA GLU A 146 12.08 7.66 -10.09
C GLU A 146 11.22 7.36 -8.86
N GLU A 147 11.17 8.28 -7.89
CA GLU A 147 10.35 8.12 -6.68
C GLU A 147 8.85 8.09 -7.00
N ALA A 148 8.40 8.97 -7.91
CA ALA A 148 7.00 8.99 -8.33
C ALA A 148 6.62 7.73 -9.12
N GLU A 149 7.52 7.23 -9.97
CA GLU A 149 7.31 5.98 -10.70
C GLU A 149 7.28 4.78 -9.77
N ALA A 150 8.21 4.67 -8.82
CA ALA A 150 8.22 3.59 -7.84
C ALA A 150 6.96 3.62 -6.96
N LEU A 151 6.50 4.81 -6.57
CA LEU A 151 5.28 4.99 -5.80
C LEU A 151 4.04 4.52 -6.59
N LEU A 152 3.87 4.99 -7.82
CA LEU A 152 2.73 4.60 -8.68
C LEU A 152 2.78 3.12 -9.06
N ALA A 153 3.96 2.57 -9.33
CA ALA A 153 4.15 1.16 -9.62
C ALA A 153 3.74 0.28 -8.43
N ARG A 154 4.04 0.69 -7.20
CA ARG A 154 3.59 -0.01 -6.00
C ARG A 154 2.06 -0.09 -5.91
N PHE A 155 1.36 1.02 -6.15
CA PHE A 155 -0.11 1.01 -6.15
C PHE A 155 -0.69 0.14 -7.27
N CYS A 156 -0.03 0.08 -8.43
CA CYS A 156 -0.44 -0.83 -9.51
C CYS A 156 -0.22 -2.29 -9.14
N GLN A 157 0.91 -2.63 -8.51
CA GLN A 157 1.21 -3.99 -8.05
C GLN A 157 0.22 -4.49 -7.00
N HIS A 158 -0.29 -3.61 -6.15
CA HIS A 158 -1.31 -3.93 -5.15
C HIS A 158 -2.75 -3.90 -5.70
N GLY A 159 -2.95 -3.59 -7.00
CA GLY A 159 -4.26 -3.50 -7.61
C GLY A 159 -5.11 -2.30 -7.16
N GLU A 160 -4.52 -1.36 -6.42
CA GLU A 160 -5.20 -0.14 -5.97
C GLU A 160 -5.27 0.95 -7.05
N ALA A 161 -4.39 0.85 -8.06
CA ALA A 161 -4.39 1.71 -9.23
C ALA A 161 -4.29 0.90 -10.51
N LYS A 162 -4.86 1.42 -11.59
CA LYS A 162 -4.76 0.87 -12.95
C LYS A 162 -4.05 1.87 -13.85
N GLN A 163 -3.00 1.43 -14.50
CA GLN A 163 -2.34 2.21 -15.53
C GLN A 163 -3.12 2.12 -16.85
N VAL A 164 -3.46 3.27 -17.42
CA VAL A 164 -4.15 3.41 -18.71
C VAL A 164 -3.27 4.22 -19.63
N VAL A 165 -2.88 3.62 -20.76
CA VAL A 165 -2.05 4.28 -21.78
C VAL A 165 -2.94 4.64 -22.96
N LYS A 166 -3.00 5.93 -23.30
CA LYS A 166 -3.79 6.47 -24.42
C LYS A 166 -2.89 7.36 -25.28
N GLY A 167 -2.45 6.84 -26.42
CA GLY A 167 -1.48 7.50 -27.28
C GLY A 167 -0.15 7.77 -26.55
N LYS A 168 0.22 9.05 -26.42
CA LYS A 168 1.44 9.48 -25.72
C LYS A 168 1.23 9.79 -24.23
N VAL A 169 0.01 9.62 -23.72
CA VAL A 169 -0.37 9.99 -22.35
C VAL A 169 -0.52 8.73 -21.50
N VAL A 170 0.08 8.75 -20.31
CA VAL A 170 -0.06 7.71 -19.29
C VAL A 170 -0.87 8.26 -18.12
N LEU A 171 -2.01 7.64 -17.87
CA LEU A 171 -2.91 7.95 -16.77
C LEU A 171 -2.86 6.81 -15.74
N TYR A 172 -3.01 7.17 -14.47
CA TYR A 172 -3.17 6.23 -13.35
C TYR A 172 -4.53 6.47 -12.74
N VAL A 173 -5.40 5.46 -12.84
CA VAL A 173 -6.78 5.51 -12.36
C VAL A 173 -6.86 4.79 -11.02
N PHE A 174 -7.42 5.44 -10.00
CA PHE A 174 -7.56 4.92 -8.64
C PHE A 174 -9.06 4.68 -8.35
N PRO A 175 -9.56 3.44 -8.48
CA PRO A 175 -10.99 3.15 -8.28
C PRO A 175 -11.48 3.54 -6.88
N SER A 176 -10.64 3.37 -5.86
CA SER A 176 -10.97 3.77 -4.48
C SER A 176 -11.20 5.27 -4.33
N ALA A 177 -10.48 6.10 -5.09
CA ALA A 177 -10.67 7.55 -5.11
C ALA A 177 -11.84 7.98 -6.00
N GLN A 178 -12.21 7.18 -7.01
CA GLN A 178 -13.40 7.40 -7.83
C GLN A 178 -14.70 7.09 -7.09
N ALA A 179 -14.65 6.25 -6.05
CA ALA A 179 -15.81 5.91 -5.23
C ALA A 179 -16.47 7.14 -4.54
N SER A 180 -15.76 8.27 -4.43
CA SER A 180 -16.34 9.52 -3.92
C SER A 180 -17.16 10.30 -4.96
N LEU A 181 -17.10 9.92 -6.24
CA LEU A 181 -17.83 10.56 -7.32
C LEU A 181 -19.23 9.95 -7.47
N SER A 182 -20.20 10.76 -7.90
CA SER A 182 -21.50 10.25 -8.30
C SER A 182 -21.38 9.39 -9.57
N ARG A 183 -22.37 8.54 -9.84
CA ARG A 183 -22.38 7.71 -11.06
C ARG A 183 -22.33 8.55 -12.35
N VAL A 184 -22.93 9.74 -12.32
CA VAL A 184 -22.96 10.68 -13.45
C VAL A 184 -21.58 11.31 -13.64
N GLU A 185 -20.96 11.79 -12.55
CA GLU A 185 -19.60 12.33 -12.56
C GLU A 185 -18.58 11.30 -13.05
N LEU A 186 -18.72 10.04 -12.61
CA LEU A 186 -17.84 8.94 -12.99
C LEU A 186 -17.85 8.71 -14.51
N LYS A 187 -19.03 8.66 -15.14
CA LYS A 187 -19.17 8.50 -16.60
C LYS A 187 -18.45 9.61 -17.37
N VAL A 188 -18.55 10.86 -16.88
CA VAL A 188 -17.87 12.00 -17.49
C VAL A 188 -16.35 11.85 -17.37
N VAL A 189 -15.86 11.48 -16.19
CA VAL A 189 -14.42 11.24 -15.97
C VAL A 189 -13.91 10.09 -16.84
N GLU A 190 -14.66 8.99 -16.95
CA GLU A 190 -14.31 7.85 -17.81
C GLU A 190 -14.22 8.27 -19.29
N ALA A 191 -15.21 9.01 -19.80
CA ALA A 191 -15.19 9.52 -21.17
C ALA A 191 -13.96 10.41 -21.44
N LEU A 192 -13.57 11.25 -20.49
CA LEU A 192 -12.38 12.11 -20.59
C LEU A 192 -11.06 11.36 -20.38
N VAL A 193 -11.06 10.23 -19.66
CA VAL A 193 -9.92 9.31 -19.57
C VAL A 193 -9.69 8.63 -20.92
N ASP A 194 -10.77 8.24 -21.60
CA ASP A 194 -10.70 7.64 -22.93
C ASP A 194 -10.27 8.65 -24.00
N ASN A 195 -10.61 9.93 -23.82
CA ASN A 195 -10.25 11.03 -24.72
C ASN A 195 -9.40 12.10 -24.00
N PRO A 196 -8.10 11.82 -23.73
CA PRO A 196 -7.22 12.75 -23.00
C PRO A 196 -6.95 14.06 -23.77
N GLY A 197 -7.28 14.08 -25.07
CA GLY A 197 -7.25 15.28 -25.91
C GLY A 197 -8.28 16.33 -25.53
N GLY A 198 -9.28 15.98 -24.71
CA GLY A 198 -10.46 16.78 -24.43
C GLY A 198 -11.64 16.39 -25.29
N MET A 199 -12.83 16.80 -24.85
CA MET A 199 -14.08 16.56 -25.57
C MET A 199 -14.96 17.79 -25.50
N SER A 200 -15.67 18.07 -26.59
CA SER A 200 -16.71 19.10 -26.59
C SER A 200 -17.92 18.67 -25.76
N ARG A 201 -18.83 19.61 -25.49
CA ARG A 201 -20.08 19.29 -24.78
C ARG A 201 -20.91 18.28 -25.56
N GLU A 202 -21.01 18.45 -26.88
CA GLU A 202 -21.80 17.58 -27.76
C GLU A 202 -21.23 16.16 -27.80
N GLU A 203 -19.89 16.04 -27.87
CA GLU A 203 -19.21 14.74 -27.83
C GLU A 203 -19.39 14.03 -26.48
N LEU A 204 -19.37 14.78 -25.38
CA LEU A 204 -19.64 14.23 -24.05
C LEU A 204 -21.07 13.71 -23.92
N VAL A 205 -22.08 14.43 -24.43
CA VAL A 205 -23.46 13.94 -24.47
C VAL A 205 -23.53 12.63 -25.26
N GLY A 206 -22.95 12.61 -26.47
CA GLY A 206 -22.96 11.43 -27.33
C GLY A 206 -22.25 10.21 -26.73
N THR A 207 -21.15 10.42 -26.00
CA THR A 207 -20.33 9.34 -25.43
C THR A 207 -20.87 8.83 -24.11
N THR A 208 -21.38 9.72 -23.26
CA THR A 208 -21.86 9.36 -21.91
C THR A 208 -23.32 8.89 -21.92
N GLY A 209 -24.09 9.26 -22.95
CA GLY A 209 -25.53 9.01 -23.05
C GLY A 209 -26.35 9.71 -21.97
N LEU A 210 -25.78 10.73 -21.33
CA LEU A 210 -26.44 11.51 -20.27
C LEU A 210 -27.37 12.55 -20.86
N ALA A 211 -28.44 12.88 -20.13
CA ALA A 211 -29.27 14.01 -20.48
C ALA A 211 -28.45 15.32 -20.38
N PRO A 212 -28.71 16.33 -21.23
CA PRO A 212 -27.93 17.57 -21.25
C PRO A 212 -27.87 18.28 -19.88
N ASP A 213 -28.98 18.31 -19.15
CA ASP A 213 -29.07 18.97 -17.85
C ASP A 213 -28.28 18.24 -16.75
N GLU A 214 -28.25 16.90 -16.80
CA GLU A 214 -27.46 16.06 -15.88
C GLU A 214 -25.96 16.23 -16.16
N LEU A 215 -25.58 16.29 -17.44
CA LEU A 215 -24.20 16.53 -17.85
C LEU A 215 -23.73 17.91 -17.40
N ASP A 216 -24.53 18.96 -17.59
CA ASP A 216 -24.18 20.32 -17.20
C ASP A 216 -23.99 20.44 -15.68
N SER A 217 -24.87 19.79 -14.91
CA SER A 217 -24.75 19.71 -13.46
C SER A 217 -23.46 18.99 -13.03
N ALA A 218 -23.16 17.83 -13.64
CA ALA A 218 -21.95 17.06 -13.33
C ALA A 218 -20.67 17.81 -13.74
N LEU A 219 -20.65 18.47 -14.90
CA LEU A 219 -19.52 19.29 -15.34
C LEU A 219 -19.28 20.49 -14.42
N LEU A 220 -20.36 21.10 -13.92
CA LEU A 220 -20.27 22.19 -12.96
C LEU A 220 -19.67 21.70 -11.62
N GLU A 221 -20.15 20.58 -11.09
CA GLU A 221 -19.61 19.98 -9.85
C GLU A 221 -18.14 19.57 -10.00
N LEU A 222 -17.80 18.86 -11.09
CA LEU A 222 -16.42 18.45 -11.38
C LEU A 222 -15.48 19.64 -11.60
N SER A 223 -15.98 20.73 -12.19
CA SER A 223 -15.25 21.98 -12.37
C SER A 223 -15.01 22.69 -11.03
N LEU A 224 -16.03 22.77 -10.16
CA LEU A 224 -15.91 23.33 -8.81
C LEU A 224 -14.91 22.54 -7.95
N ARG A 225 -14.90 21.21 -8.06
CA ARG A 225 -13.92 20.34 -7.40
C ARG A 225 -12.52 20.45 -8.01
N GLY A 226 -12.40 21.03 -9.20
CA GLY A 226 -11.15 21.20 -9.92
C GLY A 226 -10.65 19.94 -10.62
N VAL A 227 -11.54 18.96 -10.85
CA VAL A 227 -11.25 17.70 -11.55
C VAL A 227 -11.25 17.91 -13.07
N VAL A 228 -12.21 18.70 -13.57
CA VAL A 228 -12.36 19.03 -14.99
C VAL A 228 -12.15 20.53 -15.19
N ARG A 229 -11.63 20.92 -16.34
CA ARG A 229 -11.50 22.33 -16.75
C ARG A 229 -11.99 22.50 -18.18
N PHE A 230 -12.73 23.58 -18.38
CA PHE A 230 -13.12 24.04 -19.70
C PHE A 230 -12.00 24.92 -20.31
N LEU A 231 -11.65 24.66 -21.57
CA LEU A 231 -10.74 25.48 -22.35
C LEU A 231 -11.53 26.35 -23.35
N PRO A 232 -11.60 27.68 -23.13
CA PRO A 232 -12.31 28.58 -24.05
C PRO A 232 -11.72 28.62 -25.46
N SER A 233 -10.43 28.28 -25.62
CA SER A 233 -9.74 28.33 -26.90
C SER A 233 -10.12 27.20 -27.85
N SER A 234 -10.57 26.05 -27.33
CA SER A 234 -10.97 24.90 -28.13
C SER A 234 -12.40 24.44 -27.86
N SER A 235 -13.10 25.10 -26.92
CA SER A 235 -14.45 24.72 -26.46
C SER A 235 -14.53 23.30 -25.88
N ASP A 236 -13.41 22.77 -25.40
CA ASP A 236 -13.32 21.41 -24.86
C ASP A 236 -13.24 21.38 -23.34
N TYR A 237 -13.79 20.33 -22.76
CA TYR A 237 -13.55 19.92 -21.39
C TYR A 237 -12.36 18.97 -21.34
N LYS A 238 -11.43 19.20 -20.40
CA LYS A 238 -10.25 18.36 -20.16
C LYS A 238 -10.09 18.04 -18.68
N LEU A 239 -9.50 16.89 -18.39
CA LEU A 239 -9.06 16.57 -17.04
C LEU A 239 -8.01 17.58 -16.59
N ALA A 240 -8.22 18.16 -15.41
CA ALA A 240 -7.28 19.09 -14.81
C ALA A 240 -5.91 18.44 -14.59
N CYS A 241 -5.87 17.11 -14.47
CA CYS A 241 -4.63 16.37 -14.27
C CYS A 241 -3.69 16.34 -15.51
N LEU A 242 -4.21 16.75 -16.67
CA LEU A 242 -3.48 16.87 -17.94
C LEU A 242 -3.10 18.31 -18.27
N MET A 243 -3.61 19.27 -17.52
CA MET A 243 -3.36 20.68 -17.77
C MET A 243 -2.24 21.22 -16.87
N PRO A 244 -1.38 22.10 -17.38
CA PRO A 244 -0.50 22.87 -16.51
C PRO A 244 -1.37 23.69 -15.53
N PRO A 245 -1.07 23.68 -14.21
CA PRO A 245 -1.80 24.50 -13.26
C PRO A 245 -1.65 25.98 -13.62
N LYS A 246 -2.71 26.76 -13.41
CA LYS A 246 -2.63 28.22 -13.33
C LYS A 246 -1.53 28.54 -12.31
N ARG A 247 -0.43 29.17 -12.74
CA ARG A 247 0.63 29.62 -11.82
C ARG A 247 -0.06 30.37 -10.67
N PRO A 248 0.16 29.99 -9.40
CA PRO A 248 -0.34 30.81 -8.31
C PRO A 248 0.27 32.20 -8.48
N LYS A 249 -0.57 33.24 -8.59
CA LYS A 249 -0.11 34.62 -8.59
C LYS A 249 0.82 34.74 -7.37
N PRO A 250 2.08 35.16 -7.52
CA PRO A 250 2.95 35.33 -6.38
C PRO A 250 2.24 36.28 -5.42
N ARG A 251 1.87 35.75 -4.23
CA ARG A 251 1.40 36.57 -3.12
C ARG A 251 2.50 37.60 -2.91
N ARG A 252 2.26 38.85 -3.33
CA ARG A 252 3.14 39.99 -3.04
C ARG A 252 3.31 39.98 -1.53
N LYS A 253 4.41 39.43 -1.02
CA LYS A 253 4.83 39.60 0.35
C LYS A 253 4.97 41.10 0.50
N GLY A 254 4.01 41.72 1.19
CA GLY A 254 4.08 43.13 1.55
C GLY A 254 5.46 43.37 2.17
N ALA A 255 6.20 44.29 1.58
CA ALA A 255 7.48 44.75 2.07
C ALA A 255 7.27 45.25 3.50
N ARG A 256 7.55 44.38 4.47
CA ARG A 256 7.56 44.74 5.88
C ARG A 256 8.81 45.59 6.07
N LYS A 257 8.60 46.91 5.94
CA LYS A 257 9.55 47.99 6.19
C LYS A 257 10.45 47.62 7.37
N ALA A 258 11.72 47.41 7.05
CA ALA A 258 12.81 47.53 8.01
C ALA A 258 12.86 48.99 8.48
N ARG A 259 12.11 49.33 9.52
CA ARG A 259 12.39 50.53 10.32
C ARG A 259 13.43 50.15 11.37
N ARG A 260 14.70 50.25 10.95
CA ARG A 260 15.83 50.48 11.85
C ARG A 260 15.52 51.75 12.65
N HIS A 261 15.09 51.59 13.90
CA HIS A 261 15.24 52.67 14.88
C HIS A 261 16.66 52.57 15.44
N SER A 262 17.53 53.36 14.82
CA SER A 262 18.75 53.87 15.42
C SER A 262 18.43 54.50 16.77
N ARG A 263 18.86 53.87 17.86
CA ARG A 263 18.96 54.52 19.17
C ARG A 263 20.15 55.48 19.13
N PRO A 264 19.98 56.79 19.36
CA PRO A 264 21.11 57.67 19.63
C PRO A 264 21.59 57.43 21.06
N ARG A 265 22.88 57.14 21.20
CA ARG A 265 23.62 57.34 22.45
C ARG A 265 23.65 58.84 22.73
N TYR A 266 23.01 59.26 23.81
CA TYR A 266 23.38 60.50 24.48
C TYR A 266 23.96 60.17 25.86
N THR A 267 25.23 60.51 25.96
CA THR A 267 25.98 60.80 27.18
C THR A 267 25.37 62.00 27.89
N THR A 268 25.02 61.88 29.17
CA THR A 268 25.22 62.98 30.13
C THR A 268 25.40 62.46 31.55
N ARG A 269 26.25 63.19 32.26
CA ARG A 269 26.91 62.94 33.55
C ARG A 269 26.20 63.75 34.66
N ALA A 270 26.54 63.43 35.91
CA ALA A 270 26.32 64.18 37.16
C ALA A 270 24.90 64.04 37.79
N ARG A 271 24.73 63.89 39.11
CA ARG A 271 25.58 64.11 40.30
C ARG A 271 25.48 62.94 41.26
#